data_AF-A0ABD5EQT5-F1
#
_entry.id   AF-A0ABD5EQT5-F1
#
_cell.length_a   1.000
_cell.length_b   1.000
_cell.length_c   1.000
_cell.angle_alpha   90.00
_cell.angle_beta   90.00
_cell.angle_gamma   90.00
#
_symmetry.space_group_name_H-M   'P 1'
#
loop_
_entity.id
_entity.type
_entity.pdbx_description
1 polymer ?
#
loop_
_entity_poly.entity_id
_entity_poly.type
_entity_poly.pdbx_seq_one_letter_code
_entity_poly.pdbx_strand_id
1 'polypeptide(L)'
;MSTPRLRRIRSRRFAVAAVLTALLTALLTVTPASAADGQISGLAGKCVDVAAANSANGTAVQLYDCNGTAAQIWSNPGDGTLRALGKCLDIVDRSTGDGAAVQLWDCSGGSNQQWVVSGARDIVNPAANKCLDVRDNNSANGTRLQIWTCAGTANQKWNAPASGGGGGTPSGFVVSEAQFNQMFPGRNSFYSYSGLTAALSSYPGFATTGSDTVRRQEAAAFLANVNHETGGLVYVVEQNTANYPHYCDTSQPYGCPAGQSAYYGRGPIQLSWNFNYKAAGDALGIDLLNNPWQVENNASVAWRTGLWYWNTQSGPGTMTPHNAMVGGAGFGQTIRSINGSLECDGRNPAQVQSRVDAYQRFAQILGVAPGANLYC
;
A
#
# COMPACT_ATOMS: atom_id res chain seq x y z
N MET A 1 -24.56 -14.40 -104.92
CA MET A 1 -24.67 -15.45 -103.88
C MET A 1 -24.59 -14.79 -102.51
N SER A 2 -25.72 -14.80 -101.81
CA SER A 2 -25.93 -14.96 -100.37
C SER A 2 -25.09 -14.20 -99.33
N THR A 3 -25.74 -13.17 -98.77
CA THR A 3 -26.00 -12.85 -97.33
C THR A 3 -24.86 -12.58 -96.31
N PRO A 4 -25.10 -11.63 -95.36
CA PRO A 4 -24.12 -11.08 -94.42
C PRO A 4 -24.13 -11.74 -93.03
N ARG A 5 -23.05 -11.65 -92.24
CA ARG A 5 -23.07 -11.95 -90.79
C ARG A 5 -22.21 -11.02 -89.91
N LEU A 6 -22.93 -10.13 -89.22
CA LEU A 6 -22.92 -9.83 -87.78
C LEU A 6 -21.62 -9.51 -87.02
N ARG A 7 -21.62 -8.27 -86.50
CA ARG A 7 -20.87 -7.72 -85.36
C ARG A 7 -20.72 -8.68 -84.18
N ARG A 8 -19.55 -8.63 -83.53
CA ARG A 8 -19.45 -8.75 -82.06
C ARG A 8 -18.41 -7.76 -81.51
N ILE A 9 -18.92 -6.72 -80.86
CA ILE A 9 -18.20 -5.85 -79.93
C ILE A 9 -17.87 -6.71 -78.70
N ARG A 10 -16.58 -6.88 -78.36
CA ARG A 10 -16.17 -7.41 -77.06
C ARG A 10 -15.90 -6.26 -76.11
N SER A 11 -16.77 -6.12 -75.14
CA SER A 11 -16.74 -5.18 -74.03
C SER A 11 -16.00 -5.78 -72.83
N ARG A 12 -15.12 -4.94 -72.24
CA ARG A 12 -14.66 -4.89 -70.84
C ARG A 12 -13.87 -6.13 -70.33
N ARG A 13 -12.79 -5.94 -69.59
CA ARG A 13 -12.81 -5.59 -68.16
C ARG A 13 -11.46 -4.98 -67.74
N PHE A 14 -11.50 -3.78 -67.18
CA PHE A 14 -10.44 -3.29 -66.31
C PHE A 14 -10.45 -4.13 -65.04
N ALA A 15 -9.36 -4.84 -64.76
CA ALA A 15 -9.16 -5.47 -63.46
C ALA A 15 -8.70 -4.38 -62.49
N VAL A 16 -9.59 -3.97 -61.58
CA VAL A 16 -9.20 -3.20 -60.40
C VAL A 16 -8.57 -4.20 -59.43
N ALA A 17 -7.25 -4.14 -59.26
CA ALA A 17 -6.55 -4.87 -58.22
C ALA A 17 -6.87 -4.20 -56.88
N ALA A 18 -7.77 -4.80 -56.09
CA ALA A 18 -7.99 -4.42 -54.71
C ALA A 18 -6.78 -4.87 -53.87
N VAL A 19 -5.95 -3.92 -53.45
CA VAL A 19 -4.89 -4.16 -52.46
C VAL A 19 -5.56 -4.25 -51.09
N LEU A 20 -5.82 -5.48 -50.61
CA LEU A 20 -6.19 -5.72 -49.21
C LEU A 20 -4.92 -5.63 -48.35
N THR A 21 -4.71 -4.48 -47.71
CA THR A 21 -3.81 -4.39 -46.55
C THR A 21 -4.49 -5.05 -45.35
N ALA A 22 -4.15 -6.31 -45.09
CA ALA A 22 -4.50 -6.96 -43.83
C ALA A 22 -3.61 -6.35 -42.72
N LEU A 23 -4.19 -5.48 -41.90
CA LEU A 23 -3.57 -5.10 -40.62
C LEU A 23 -3.66 -6.31 -39.69
N LEU A 24 -2.53 -6.99 -39.49
CA LEU A 24 -2.37 -8.00 -38.46
C LEU A 24 -2.21 -7.27 -37.12
N THR A 25 -3.30 -7.04 -36.39
CA THR A 25 -3.23 -6.70 -34.97
C THR A 25 -2.76 -7.94 -34.22
N ALA A 26 -1.45 -8.02 -33.96
CA ALA A 26 -0.93 -8.96 -32.99
C ALA A 26 -1.50 -8.58 -31.61
N LEU A 27 -2.51 -9.32 -31.17
CA LEU A 27 -2.93 -9.35 -29.77
C LEU A 27 -1.77 -9.94 -28.97
N LEU A 28 -0.89 -9.08 -28.45
CA LEU A 28 -0.03 -9.43 -27.33
C LEU A 28 -0.95 -9.73 -26.15
N THR A 29 -1.23 -11.02 -25.91
CA THR A 29 -1.72 -11.45 -24.61
C THR A 29 -0.64 -11.13 -23.60
N VAL A 30 -0.77 -9.98 -22.93
CA VAL A 30 0.00 -9.69 -21.72
C VAL A 30 -0.46 -10.72 -20.70
N THR A 31 0.26 -11.83 -20.59
CA THR A 31 0.13 -12.70 -19.43
C THR A 31 0.47 -11.85 -18.21
N PRO A 32 -0.40 -11.75 -17.19
CA PRO A 32 0.01 -11.13 -15.94
C PRO A 32 1.28 -11.83 -15.48
N ALA A 33 2.31 -11.05 -15.12
CA ALA A 33 3.51 -11.59 -14.51
C ALA A 33 3.06 -12.38 -13.27
N SER A 34 3.21 -13.70 -13.33
CA SER A 34 2.97 -14.56 -12.18
C SER A 34 3.90 -14.11 -11.05
N ALA A 35 3.45 -14.25 -9.81
CA ALA A 35 4.32 -14.06 -8.66
C ALA A 35 5.62 -14.82 -8.87
N ALA A 36 6.76 -14.15 -8.68
CA ALA A 36 8.02 -14.88 -8.69
C ALA A 36 8.06 -15.73 -7.42
N ASP A 37 7.64 -16.98 -7.55
CA ASP A 37 7.89 -17.99 -6.53
C ASP A 37 9.41 -18.18 -6.41
N GLY A 38 9.92 -18.26 -5.19
CA GLY A 38 11.35 -18.39 -5.00
C GLY A 38 11.76 -18.68 -3.57
N GLN A 39 13.05 -18.95 -3.40
CA GLN A 39 13.62 -19.16 -2.07
C GLN A 39 13.68 -17.84 -1.30
N ILE A 40 13.37 -17.91 -0.01
CA ILE A 40 13.70 -16.85 0.95
C ILE A 40 15.02 -17.25 1.61
N SER A 41 16.10 -16.56 1.28
CA SER A 41 17.45 -16.83 1.83
C SER A 41 17.83 -15.81 2.90
N GLY A 42 18.60 -16.21 3.90
CA GLY A 42 19.00 -15.33 5.01
C GLY A 42 20.35 -15.71 5.60
N LEU A 43 20.40 -15.86 6.93
CA LEU A 43 21.61 -16.13 7.69
C LEU A 43 22.42 -17.28 7.08
N ALA A 44 23.74 -17.07 6.92
CA ALA A 44 24.67 -18.02 6.32
C ALA A 44 24.28 -18.53 4.91
N GLY A 45 23.47 -17.79 4.17
CA GLY A 45 23.01 -18.17 2.83
C GLY A 45 21.99 -19.32 2.82
N LYS A 46 21.42 -19.66 3.98
CA LYS A 46 20.43 -20.72 4.16
C LYS A 46 19.01 -20.23 3.91
N CYS A 47 18.10 -21.15 3.67
CA CYS A 47 16.75 -20.90 3.22
C CYS A 47 15.71 -21.09 4.34
N VAL A 48 14.63 -20.32 4.27
CA VAL A 48 13.39 -20.58 5.02
C VAL A 48 12.75 -21.86 4.47
N ASP A 49 12.58 -22.85 5.35
CA ASP A 49 12.26 -24.22 5.00
C ASP A 49 11.06 -24.73 5.80
N VAL A 50 10.12 -25.40 5.14
CA VAL A 50 9.07 -26.18 5.80
C VAL A 50 9.66 -27.54 6.18
N ALA A 51 9.74 -27.80 7.48
CA ALA A 51 10.43 -28.98 8.01
C ALA A 51 9.90 -30.28 7.40
N ALA A 52 10.84 -31.07 6.86
CA ALA A 52 10.57 -32.35 6.20
C ALA A 52 9.56 -32.27 5.04
N ALA A 53 9.38 -31.10 4.43
CA ALA A 53 8.35 -30.85 3.42
C ALA A 53 6.92 -31.22 3.85
N ASN A 54 6.66 -31.25 5.16
CA ASN A 54 5.36 -31.64 5.68
C ASN A 54 4.36 -30.50 5.52
N SER A 55 3.29 -30.74 4.76
CA SER A 55 2.24 -29.73 4.52
C SER A 55 1.16 -29.74 5.60
N ALA A 56 1.31 -30.43 6.73
CA ALA A 56 0.33 -30.39 7.81
C ALA A 56 0.35 -29.04 8.54
N ASN A 57 -0.82 -28.59 9.01
CA ASN A 57 -0.91 -27.43 9.91
C ASN A 57 -0.09 -27.68 11.17
N GLY A 58 0.66 -26.66 11.59
CA GLY A 58 1.57 -26.76 12.73
C GLY A 58 2.98 -27.23 12.37
N THR A 59 3.24 -27.54 11.09
CA THR A 59 4.59 -27.91 10.67
C THR A 59 5.56 -26.77 10.94
N ALA A 60 6.70 -27.14 11.51
CA ALA A 60 7.77 -26.20 11.81
C ALA A 60 8.30 -25.51 10.56
N VAL A 61 8.43 -24.18 10.62
CA VAL A 61 9.30 -23.44 9.70
C VAL A 61 10.66 -23.24 10.35
N GLN A 62 11.73 -23.50 9.60
CA GLN A 62 13.11 -23.60 10.08
C GLN A 62 14.09 -22.99 9.08
N LEU A 63 15.34 -22.78 9.52
CA LEU A 63 16.47 -22.49 8.65
C LEU A 63 17.09 -23.81 8.16
N TYR A 64 17.33 -23.94 6.86
CA TYR A 64 17.95 -25.14 6.29
C TYR A 64 18.80 -24.81 5.07
N ASP A 65 19.76 -25.66 4.73
CA ASP A 65 20.50 -25.56 3.47
C ASP A 65 19.55 -25.48 2.28
N CYS A 66 19.83 -24.53 1.39
CA CYS A 66 19.03 -24.35 0.19
C CYS A 66 19.16 -25.60 -0.70
N ASN A 67 18.05 -26.31 -0.90
CA ASN A 67 17.98 -27.60 -1.61
C ASN A 67 17.01 -27.58 -2.80
N GLY A 68 16.33 -26.44 -3.05
CA GLY A 68 15.48 -26.22 -4.22
C GLY A 68 14.16 -27.00 -4.20
N THR A 69 13.83 -27.70 -3.11
CA THR A 69 12.56 -28.41 -2.98
C THR A 69 11.40 -27.43 -2.78
N ALA A 70 10.17 -27.88 -3.07
CA ALA A 70 8.96 -27.07 -2.87
C ALA A 70 8.77 -26.59 -1.42
N ALA A 71 9.40 -27.25 -0.44
CA ALA A 71 9.41 -26.83 0.97
C ALA A 71 10.16 -25.51 1.21
N GLN A 72 10.95 -25.05 0.23
CA GLN A 72 11.73 -23.82 0.28
C GLN A 72 11.30 -22.81 -0.78
N ILE A 73 10.31 -23.16 -1.61
CA ILE A 73 9.77 -22.25 -2.61
C ILE A 73 8.58 -21.53 -1.98
N TRP A 74 8.76 -20.23 -1.77
CA TRP A 74 7.77 -19.35 -1.20
C TRP A 74 7.20 -18.43 -2.27
N SER A 75 5.88 -18.27 -2.26
CA SER A 75 5.19 -17.23 -3.01
C SER A 75 4.91 -16.04 -2.11
N ASN A 76 4.99 -14.85 -2.70
CA ASN A 76 4.58 -13.60 -2.07
C ASN A 76 3.52 -12.97 -2.96
N PRO A 77 2.23 -13.38 -2.89
CA PRO A 77 1.22 -12.92 -3.84
C PRO A 77 0.87 -11.43 -3.76
N GLY A 78 1.41 -10.68 -2.79
CA GLY A 78 1.13 -9.25 -2.61
C GLY A 78 -0.11 -8.93 -1.78
N ASP A 79 -0.77 -9.94 -1.22
CA ASP A 79 -1.89 -9.80 -0.27
C ASP A 79 -1.46 -9.82 1.21
N GLY A 80 -0.18 -9.59 1.45
CA GLY A 80 0.43 -9.61 2.78
C GLY A 80 0.78 -11.02 3.29
N THR A 81 0.51 -12.10 2.56
CA THR A 81 0.93 -13.44 2.98
C THR A 81 2.24 -13.89 2.32
N LEU A 82 2.97 -14.78 2.99
CA LEU A 82 4.04 -15.58 2.40
C LEU A 82 3.59 -17.04 2.42
N ARG A 83 3.68 -17.75 1.29
CA ARG A 83 3.08 -19.09 1.17
C ARG A 83 4.05 -20.13 0.66
N ALA A 84 4.04 -21.32 1.26
CA ALA A 84 4.72 -22.50 0.77
C ALA A 84 3.79 -23.70 0.87
N LEU A 85 3.90 -24.65 -0.07
CA LEU A 85 3.08 -25.86 -0.10
C LEU A 85 1.56 -25.59 -0.01
N GLY A 86 1.10 -24.46 -0.58
CA GLY A 86 -0.30 -24.03 -0.58
C GLY A 86 -0.81 -23.46 0.76
N LYS A 87 0.07 -23.19 1.71
CA LYS A 87 -0.26 -22.69 3.06
C LYS A 87 0.55 -21.45 3.42
N CYS A 88 0.14 -20.76 4.47
CA CYS A 88 0.71 -19.48 4.88
C CYS A 88 1.79 -19.65 5.97
N LEU A 89 2.79 -18.78 5.93
CA LEU A 89 3.70 -18.52 7.06
C LEU A 89 2.89 -17.89 8.19
N ASP A 90 2.89 -18.54 9.35
CA ASP A 90 1.96 -18.28 10.44
C ASP A 90 2.71 -18.19 11.77
N ILE A 91 2.36 -17.21 12.60
CA ILE A 91 2.83 -17.16 13.99
C ILE A 91 1.90 -17.99 14.87
N VAL A 92 2.48 -18.94 15.60
CA VAL A 92 1.77 -19.85 16.51
C VAL A 92 0.90 -19.06 17.50
N ASP A 93 -0.35 -19.49 17.63
CA ASP A 93 -1.36 -18.94 18.56
C ASP A 93 -1.61 -17.43 18.44
N ARG A 94 -1.24 -16.82 17.30
CA ARG A 94 -1.31 -15.37 17.09
C ARG A 94 -0.52 -14.55 18.12
N SER A 95 0.50 -15.17 18.72
CA SER A 95 1.33 -14.50 19.72
C SER A 95 2.06 -13.30 19.13
N THR A 96 2.16 -12.23 19.92
CA THR A 96 2.91 -11.02 19.57
C THR A 96 4.20 -10.88 20.40
N GLY A 97 4.51 -11.87 21.25
CA GLY A 97 5.69 -11.86 22.11
C GLY A 97 6.99 -12.26 21.40
N ASP A 98 8.13 -11.82 21.95
CA ASP A 98 9.44 -12.29 21.49
C ASP A 98 9.59 -13.80 21.68
N GLY A 99 10.16 -14.46 20.68
CA GLY A 99 10.40 -15.91 20.70
C GLY A 99 9.20 -16.76 20.30
N ALA A 100 8.07 -16.14 19.91
CA ALA A 100 6.96 -16.89 19.35
C ALA A 100 7.38 -17.56 18.04
N ALA A 101 7.23 -18.88 17.99
CA ALA A 101 7.63 -19.68 16.84
C ALA A 101 6.74 -19.41 15.63
N VAL A 102 7.30 -19.61 14.43
CA VAL A 102 6.51 -19.66 13.20
C VAL A 102 6.28 -21.09 12.72
N GLN A 103 5.19 -21.27 12.01
CA GLN A 103 4.70 -22.55 11.51
C GLN A 103 4.07 -22.38 10.13
N LEU A 104 3.76 -23.50 9.49
CA LEU A 104 2.92 -23.56 8.32
C LEU A 104 1.46 -23.79 8.75
N TRP A 105 0.53 -22.98 8.23
CA TRP A 105 -0.89 -23.10 8.55
C TRP A 105 -1.78 -22.72 7.37
N ASP A 106 -3.01 -23.23 7.33
CA ASP A 106 -4.01 -22.80 6.37
C ASP A 106 -4.18 -21.27 6.33
N CYS A 107 -4.22 -20.72 5.13
CA CYS A 107 -4.41 -19.28 4.97
C CYS A 107 -5.82 -18.88 5.42
N SER A 108 -5.89 -18.11 6.50
CA SER A 108 -7.13 -17.65 7.14
C SER A 108 -7.34 -16.14 7.01
N GLY A 109 -6.33 -15.40 6.54
CA GLY A 109 -6.32 -13.93 6.55
C GLY A 109 -6.08 -13.33 7.93
N GLY A 110 -5.78 -14.16 8.94
CA GLY A 110 -5.46 -13.71 10.29
C GLY A 110 -4.24 -12.78 10.32
N SER A 111 -4.22 -11.87 11.30
CA SER A 111 -3.14 -10.89 11.48
C SER A 111 -1.77 -11.54 11.74
N ASN A 112 -1.75 -12.75 12.26
CA ASN A 112 -0.57 -13.58 12.51
C ASN A 112 0.02 -14.22 11.23
N GLN A 113 -0.65 -14.07 10.08
CA GLN A 113 -0.23 -14.55 8.76
C GLN A 113 0.13 -13.41 7.81
N GLN A 114 0.08 -12.17 8.31
CA GLN A 114 0.39 -10.97 7.54
C GLN A 114 1.86 -10.58 7.74
N TRP A 115 2.54 -10.33 6.65
CA TRP A 115 3.98 -10.08 6.58
C TRP A 115 4.28 -8.96 5.59
N VAL A 116 5.24 -8.12 5.93
CA VAL A 116 5.76 -7.06 5.07
C VAL A 116 7.23 -7.32 4.84
N VAL A 117 7.61 -7.50 3.59
CA VAL A 117 9.02 -7.55 3.18
C VAL A 117 9.50 -6.11 2.96
N SER A 118 10.43 -5.64 3.79
CA SER A 118 10.95 -4.28 3.72
C SER A 118 12.12 -4.15 2.73
N GLY A 119 12.38 -2.94 2.23
CA GLY A 119 13.59 -2.66 1.43
C GLY A 119 14.89 -2.86 2.22
N ALA A 120 14.84 -2.83 3.55
CA ALA A 120 15.95 -3.16 4.44
C ALA A 120 16.12 -4.68 4.66
N ARG A 121 15.39 -5.51 3.90
CA ARG A 121 15.37 -6.97 3.94
C ARG A 121 14.80 -7.58 5.23
N ASP A 122 13.96 -6.85 5.94
CA ASP A 122 13.20 -7.41 7.06
C ASP A 122 11.94 -8.09 6.54
N ILE A 123 11.51 -9.17 7.18
CA ILE A 123 10.17 -9.74 7.00
C ILE A 123 9.43 -9.49 8.31
N VAL A 124 8.53 -8.52 8.32
CA VAL A 124 7.91 -8.00 9.54
C VAL A 124 6.48 -8.48 9.64
N ASN A 125 6.07 -9.04 10.77
CA ASN A 125 4.65 -9.18 11.07
C ASN A 125 4.11 -7.86 11.64
N PRO A 126 3.18 -7.17 10.95
CA PRO A 126 2.73 -5.85 11.38
C PRO A 126 1.96 -5.87 12.70
N ALA A 127 1.23 -6.95 13.00
CA ALA A 127 0.41 -7.05 14.20
C ALA A 127 1.26 -7.23 15.47
N ALA A 128 2.37 -7.96 15.37
CA ALA A 128 3.33 -8.12 16.45
C ALA A 128 4.38 -6.99 16.51
N ASN A 129 4.56 -6.23 15.41
CA ASN A 129 5.66 -5.30 15.21
C ASN A 129 7.04 -5.96 15.45
N LYS A 130 7.21 -7.16 14.88
CA LYS A 130 8.39 -8.02 15.07
C LYS A 130 8.83 -8.65 13.76
N CYS A 131 10.12 -8.93 13.66
CA CYS A 131 10.78 -9.46 12.47
C CYS A 131 10.86 -10.98 12.54
N LEU A 132 10.73 -11.65 11.39
CA LEU A 132 11.10 -13.05 11.22
C LEU A 132 12.59 -13.19 11.53
N ASP A 133 12.90 -14.10 12.44
CA ASP A 133 14.18 -14.19 13.13
C ASP A 133 14.67 -15.64 13.13
N VAL A 134 15.95 -15.84 12.80
CA VAL A 134 16.63 -17.10 13.09
C VAL A 134 16.99 -17.10 14.56
N ARG A 135 16.37 -18.03 15.30
CA ARG A 135 16.51 -18.13 16.75
C ARG A 135 17.98 -18.21 17.17
N ASP A 136 18.32 -17.38 18.15
CA ASP A 136 19.64 -17.30 18.77
C ASP A 136 20.79 -17.04 17.78
N ASN A 137 20.50 -16.46 16.59
CA ASN A 137 21.45 -16.27 15.49
C ASN A 137 22.19 -17.57 15.12
N ASN A 138 21.52 -18.71 15.27
CA ASN A 138 22.11 -20.04 15.07
C ASN A 138 21.94 -20.53 13.63
N SER A 139 23.03 -20.60 12.88
CA SER A 139 23.02 -21.04 11.48
C SER A 139 22.91 -22.56 11.26
N ALA A 140 22.70 -23.38 12.30
CA ALA A 140 22.53 -24.81 12.13
C ALA A 140 21.26 -25.15 11.32
N ASN A 141 21.31 -26.25 10.55
CA ASN A 141 20.11 -26.79 9.90
C ASN A 141 19.09 -27.24 10.94
N GLY A 142 17.83 -26.88 10.70
CA GLY A 142 16.73 -27.18 11.61
C GLY A 142 16.54 -26.15 12.73
N THR A 143 17.35 -25.09 12.79
CA THR A 143 17.08 -23.97 13.70
C THR A 143 15.69 -23.43 13.44
N ARG A 144 14.84 -23.39 14.48
CA ARG A 144 13.48 -22.86 14.35
C ARG A 144 13.50 -21.37 14.06
N LEU A 145 12.62 -20.94 13.17
CA LEU A 145 12.34 -19.52 13.00
C LEU A 145 11.31 -19.07 14.03
N GLN A 146 11.41 -17.80 14.41
CA GLN A 146 10.54 -17.14 15.38
C GLN A 146 10.26 -15.71 14.94
N ILE A 147 9.45 -14.99 15.70
CA ILE A 147 9.44 -13.53 15.65
C ILE A 147 10.24 -12.95 16.81
N TRP A 148 10.94 -11.85 16.55
CA TRP A 148 11.68 -11.11 17.56
C TRP A 148 11.63 -9.61 17.26
N THR A 149 11.80 -8.79 18.30
CA THR A 149 11.98 -7.35 18.17
C THR A 149 13.00 -7.05 17.07
N CYS A 150 12.62 -6.22 16.11
CA CYS A 150 13.46 -5.90 14.96
C CYS A 150 14.72 -5.16 15.42
N ALA A 151 15.87 -5.83 15.38
CA ALA A 151 17.16 -5.35 15.84
C ALA A 151 18.10 -4.98 14.69
N GLY A 152 17.72 -5.29 13.44
CA GLY A 152 18.54 -5.03 12.26
C GLY A 152 19.75 -5.97 12.11
N THR A 153 19.83 -7.02 12.94
CA THR A 153 20.90 -8.02 12.94
C THR A 153 20.79 -9.00 11.76
N ALA A 154 21.89 -9.65 11.41
CA ALA A 154 21.98 -10.52 10.23
C ALA A 154 20.96 -11.68 10.22
N ASN A 155 20.58 -12.20 11.39
CA ASN A 155 19.56 -13.26 11.54
C ASN A 155 18.12 -12.82 11.24
N GLN A 156 17.89 -11.54 10.99
CA GLN A 156 16.58 -10.98 10.64
C GLN A 156 16.54 -10.45 9.19
N LYS A 157 17.62 -10.66 8.43
CA LYS A 157 17.76 -10.16 7.07
C LYS A 157 17.55 -11.28 6.06
N TRP A 158 16.60 -11.04 5.15
CA TRP A 158 16.10 -12.02 4.21
C TRP A 158 16.07 -11.47 2.78
N ASN A 159 16.64 -12.20 1.83
CA ASN A 159 16.37 -12.00 0.42
C ASN A 159 15.14 -12.85 0.08
N ALA A 160 13.97 -12.23 0.14
CA ALA A 160 12.71 -12.87 -0.21
C ALA A 160 12.34 -12.57 -1.68
N PRO A 161 11.50 -13.41 -2.30
CA PRO A 161 10.92 -13.07 -3.58
C PRO A 161 10.15 -11.75 -3.50
N ALA A 162 10.30 -10.93 -4.53
CA ALA A 162 9.51 -9.73 -4.68
C ALA A 162 8.02 -10.11 -4.61
N SER A 163 7.20 -9.26 -4.00
CA SER A 163 5.75 -9.46 -4.06
C SER A 163 5.35 -9.59 -5.52
N GLY A 164 4.65 -10.66 -5.84
CA GLY A 164 4.19 -11.07 -7.15
C GLY A 164 3.26 -10.12 -7.88
N GLY A 165 3.05 -8.92 -7.35
CA GLY A 165 2.85 -7.74 -8.18
C GLY A 165 4.22 -7.18 -8.58
N GLY A 166 4.87 -7.78 -9.57
CA GLY A 166 6.18 -7.30 -10.03
C GLY A 166 6.11 -5.83 -10.41
N GLY A 167 6.74 -4.92 -9.65
CA GLY A 167 6.71 -3.47 -9.92
C GLY A 167 5.31 -2.92 -10.22
N GLY A 168 4.28 -3.62 -9.74
CA GLY A 168 2.96 -3.66 -10.32
C GLY A 168 1.99 -3.36 -9.21
N THR A 169 1.24 -2.30 -9.43
CA THR A 169 0.18 -1.84 -8.56
C THR A 169 -0.68 -3.03 -8.07
N PRO A 170 -1.03 -3.13 -6.77
CA PRO A 170 -2.01 -4.12 -6.32
C PRO A 170 -3.22 -4.05 -7.25
N SER A 171 -3.79 -5.19 -7.64
CA SER A 171 -4.83 -5.23 -8.68
C SER A 171 -5.87 -4.13 -8.48
N GLY A 172 -5.86 -3.11 -9.34
CA GLY A 172 -6.84 -2.02 -9.33
C GLY A 172 -6.43 -0.72 -8.62
N PHE A 173 -5.31 -0.63 -7.90
CA PHE A 173 -4.82 0.70 -7.49
C PHE A 173 -4.22 1.44 -8.71
N VAL A 174 -4.22 2.77 -8.68
CA VAL A 174 -3.87 3.59 -9.85
C VAL A 174 -2.49 4.24 -9.78
N VAL A 175 -1.79 4.08 -8.66
CA VAL A 175 -0.43 4.59 -8.42
C VAL A 175 0.51 3.40 -8.29
N SER A 176 1.45 3.27 -9.23
CA SER A 176 2.51 2.25 -9.14
C SER A 176 3.55 2.61 -8.07
N GLU A 177 4.35 1.63 -7.65
CA GLU A 177 5.45 1.87 -6.71
C GLU A 177 6.48 2.87 -7.28
N ALA A 178 6.76 2.80 -8.58
CA ALA A 178 7.67 3.73 -9.25
C ALA A 178 7.15 5.17 -9.19
N GLN A 179 5.84 5.37 -9.42
CA GLN A 179 5.20 6.68 -9.30
C GLN A 179 5.19 7.16 -7.85
N PHE A 180 4.91 6.27 -6.88
CA PHE A 180 5.00 6.61 -5.46
C PHE A 180 6.41 7.04 -5.07
N ASN A 181 7.45 6.34 -5.53
CA ASN A 181 8.85 6.72 -5.32
C ASN A 181 9.19 8.07 -5.97
N GLN A 182 8.63 8.36 -7.15
CA GLN A 182 8.80 9.65 -7.82
C GLN A 182 8.10 10.80 -7.06
N MET A 183 6.94 10.53 -6.47
CA MET A 183 6.20 11.49 -5.65
C MET A 183 6.96 11.81 -4.34
N PHE A 184 7.61 10.81 -3.75
CA PHE A 184 8.24 10.89 -2.43
C PHE A 184 9.71 10.40 -2.42
N PRO A 185 10.63 11.13 -3.07
CA PRO A 185 12.02 10.70 -3.21
C PRO A 185 12.83 10.77 -1.91
N GLY A 186 12.45 11.64 -0.97
CA GLY A 186 13.13 11.85 0.31
C GLY A 186 12.44 11.26 1.53
N ARG A 187 11.43 10.40 1.33
CA ARG A 187 10.59 9.91 2.44
C ARG A 187 11.37 9.12 3.47
N ASN A 188 10.88 9.16 4.70
CA ASN A 188 11.27 8.23 5.75
C ASN A 188 10.92 6.79 5.34
N SER A 189 11.82 5.84 5.61
CA SER A 189 11.63 4.41 5.29
C SER A 189 10.41 3.78 5.97
N PHE A 190 9.90 4.39 7.05
CA PHE A 190 8.61 4.06 7.66
C PHE A 190 7.47 4.02 6.63
N TYR A 191 7.41 5.02 5.74
CA TYR A 191 6.36 5.12 4.73
C TYR A 191 6.67 4.26 3.51
N SER A 192 6.41 2.96 3.65
CA SER A 192 6.53 2.01 2.54
C SER A 192 5.32 2.05 1.61
N TYR A 193 5.55 1.79 0.32
CA TYR A 193 4.48 1.60 -0.65
C TYR A 193 3.62 0.39 -0.29
N SER A 194 4.25 -0.71 0.16
CA SER A 194 3.56 -1.90 0.68
C SER A 194 2.64 -1.59 1.86
N GLY A 195 3.04 -0.66 2.74
CA GLY A 195 2.19 -0.19 3.85
C GLY A 195 0.92 0.50 3.35
N LEU A 196 1.05 1.36 2.34
CA LEU A 196 -0.09 2.04 1.71
C LEU A 196 -1.01 1.02 1.06
N THR A 197 -0.46 0.12 0.25
CA THR A 197 -1.25 -0.85 -0.50
C THR A 197 -1.98 -1.84 0.40
N ALA A 198 -1.35 -2.25 1.51
CA ALA A 198 -2.00 -3.09 2.53
C ALA A 198 -3.17 -2.38 3.21
N ALA A 199 -3.12 -1.04 3.33
CA ALA A 199 -4.17 -0.25 3.96
C ALA A 199 -5.40 -0.04 3.04
N LEU A 200 -5.25 -0.14 1.72
CA LEU A 200 -6.33 0.12 0.75
C LEU A 200 -7.58 -0.73 0.98
N SER A 201 -7.41 -1.96 1.46
CA SER A 201 -8.53 -2.87 1.77
C SER A 201 -9.46 -2.35 2.87
N SER A 202 -9.01 -1.40 3.70
CA SER A 202 -9.84 -0.76 4.72
C SER A 202 -10.90 0.17 4.12
N TYR A 203 -10.68 0.65 2.89
CA TYR A 203 -11.56 1.58 2.19
C TYR A 203 -11.64 1.22 0.70
N PRO A 204 -12.41 0.17 0.33
CA PRO A 204 -12.40 -0.37 -1.02
C PRO A 204 -12.94 0.58 -2.11
N GLY A 205 -13.60 1.69 -1.73
CA GLY A 205 -14.05 2.73 -2.65
C GLY A 205 -12.98 3.79 -3.01
N PHE A 206 -11.91 3.88 -2.20
CA PHE A 206 -10.84 4.85 -2.42
C PHE A 206 -10.05 4.52 -3.68
N ALA A 207 -9.94 5.49 -4.60
CA ALA A 207 -9.23 5.36 -5.87
C ALA A 207 -9.71 4.20 -6.76
N THR A 208 -10.93 3.70 -6.54
CA THR A 208 -11.60 2.67 -7.34
C THR A 208 -12.97 3.12 -7.84
N THR A 209 -13.46 4.27 -7.38
CA THR A 209 -14.76 4.84 -7.74
C THR A 209 -14.65 5.81 -8.92
N GLY A 210 -15.62 5.78 -9.85
CA GLY A 210 -15.63 6.64 -11.03
C GLY A 210 -14.72 6.16 -12.17
N SER A 211 -14.45 7.06 -13.13
CA SER A 211 -13.57 6.80 -14.29
C SER A 211 -12.10 6.68 -13.85
N ASP A 212 -11.24 6.11 -14.71
CA ASP A 212 -9.79 6.03 -14.44
C ASP A 212 -9.18 7.40 -14.14
N THR A 213 -9.65 8.45 -14.83
CA THR A 213 -9.27 9.84 -14.55
C THR A 213 -9.61 10.25 -13.12
N VAL A 214 -10.85 10.01 -12.66
CA VAL A 214 -11.31 10.36 -11.30
C VAL A 214 -10.52 9.59 -10.25
N ARG A 215 -10.28 8.29 -10.47
CA ARG A 215 -9.48 7.45 -9.56
C ARG A 215 -8.06 7.99 -9.39
N ARG A 216 -7.40 8.37 -10.49
CA ARG A 216 -6.05 8.96 -10.47
C ARG A 216 -6.04 10.35 -9.84
N GLN A 217 -7.06 11.18 -10.11
CA GLN A 217 -7.22 12.47 -9.45
C GLN A 217 -7.38 12.32 -7.94
N GLU A 218 -8.23 11.39 -7.49
CA GLU A 218 -8.40 11.12 -6.06
C GLU A 218 -7.10 10.65 -5.41
N ALA A 219 -6.39 9.69 -6.02
CA ALA A 219 -5.13 9.20 -5.48
C ALA A 219 -4.06 10.31 -5.42
N ALA A 220 -3.95 11.14 -6.46
CA ALA A 220 -3.06 12.30 -6.47
C ALA A 220 -3.45 13.32 -5.39
N ALA A 221 -4.74 13.58 -5.19
CA ALA A 221 -5.23 14.53 -4.20
C ALA A 221 -4.96 14.07 -2.76
N PHE A 222 -5.16 12.79 -2.47
CA PHE A 222 -4.81 12.20 -1.18
C PHE A 222 -3.30 12.34 -0.92
N LEU A 223 -2.48 11.84 -1.85
CA LEU A 223 -1.02 11.86 -1.69
C LEU A 223 -0.45 13.28 -1.64
N ALA A 224 -1.05 14.26 -2.33
CA ALA A 224 -0.61 15.65 -2.28
C ALA A 224 -0.89 16.31 -0.93
N ASN A 225 -2.04 16.03 -0.31
CA ASN A 225 -2.29 16.48 1.05
C ASN A 225 -1.35 15.79 2.04
N VAL A 226 -1.13 14.49 1.89
CA VAL A 226 -0.14 13.75 2.70
C VAL A 226 1.26 14.35 2.57
N ASN A 227 1.67 14.70 1.35
CA ASN A 227 2.94 15.40 1.09
C ASN A 227 3.04 16.70 1.91
N HIS A 228 1.95 17.47 1.96
CA HIS A 228 1.93 18.73 2.71
C HIS A 228 2.02 18.50 4.22
N GLU A 229 1.22 17.60 4.78
CA GLU A 229 1.17 17.33 6.23
C GLU A 229 2.51 16.83 6.80
N THR A 230 3.29 16.11 5.99
CA THR A 230 4.46 15.35 6.46
C THR A 230 5.80 15.85 5.92
N GLY A 231 5.80 16.95 5.16
CA GLY A 231 6.99 17.44 4.46
C GLY A 231 7.53 16.43 3.44
N GLY A 232 6.64 15.83 2.64
CA GLY A 232 6.99 14.80 1.65
C GLY A 232 7.30 13.44 2.27
N LEU A 233 6.55 13.06 3.31
CA LEU A 233 6.72 11.82 4.09
C LEU A 233 8.08 11.75 4.82
N VAL A 234 8.74 12.88 5.06
CA VAL A 234 9.98 12.94 5.86
C VAL A 234 9.67 12.73 7.34
N TYR A 235 8.55 13.30 7.80
CA TYR A 235 8.18 13.29 9.21
C TYR A 235 7.08 12.25 9.51
N VAL A 236 7.33 11.41 10.51
CA VAL A 236 6.36 10.44 11.04
C VAL A 236 5.52 11.05 12.16
N VAL A 237 6.09 12.00 12.90
CA VAL A 237 5.50 12.65 14.07
C VAL A 237 5.59 14.16 13.93
N GLU A 238 4.71 14.88 14.61
CA GLU A 238 4.78 16.33 14.75
C GLU A 238 6.13 16.77 15.33
N GLN A 239 6.77 17.77 14.72
CA GLN A 239 8.11 18.20 15.10
C GLN A 239 8.13 19.13 16.31
N ASN A 240 7.08 19.94 16.50
CA ASN A 240 7.02 20.87 17.63
C ASN A 240 6.52 20.16 18.90
N THR A 241 7.44 19.54 19.63
CA THR A 241 7.11 18.78 20.84
C THR A 241 6.48 19.61 21.95
N ALA A 242 6.64 20.95 21.93
CA ALA A 242 5.98 21.84 22.87
C ALA A 242 4.45 21.83 22.73
N ASN A 243 3.93 21.48 21.56
CA ASN A 243 2.49 21.41 21.30
C ASN A 243 1.84 20.10 21.79
N TYR A 244 2.63 19.07 22.08
CA TYR A 244 2.09 17.73 22.37
C TYR A 244 1.02 17.69 23.48
N PRO A 245 1.15 18.46 24.58
CA PRO A 245 0.13 18.48 25.64
C PRO A 245 -1.21 19.10 25.22
N HIS A 246 -1.27 19.82 24.10
CA HIS A 246 -2.48 20.50 23.63
C HIS A 246 -3.54 19.55 23.07
N TYR A 247 -3.14 18.37 22.59
CA TYR A 247 -4.01 17.45 21.85
C TYR A 247 -4.81 16.49 22.75
N CYS A 248 -4.97 16.84 24.02
CA CYS A 248 -5.83 16.11 24.93
C CYS A 248 -7.04 16.97 25.28
N ASP A 249 -8.18 16.63 24.69
CA ASP A 249 -9.47 17.19 25.08
C ASP A 249 -9.97 16.45 26.33
N THR A 250 -9.78 17.07 27.49
CA THR A 250 -10.21 16.54 28.79
C THR A 250 -11.72 16.60 28.99
N SER A 251 -12.48 17.25 28.10
CA SER A 251 -13.94 17.25 28.15
C SER A 251 -14.55 15.94 27.65
N GLN A 252 -13.78 15.14 26.90
CA GLN A 252 -14.21 13.83 26.44
C GLN A 252 -14.38 12.85 27.62
N PRO A 253 -15.47 12.06 27.68
CA PRO A 253 -15.73 11.18 28.82
C PRO A 253 -14.70 10.06 28.98
N TYR A 254 -14.00 9.69 27.90
CA TYR A 254 -12.91 8.72 27.91
C TYR A 254 -11.54 9.35 28.21
N GLY A 255 -11.46 10.68 28.33
CA GLY A 255 -10.24 11.39 28.66
C GLY A 255 -9.06 11.06 27.74
N CYS A 256 -7.88 10.93 28.34
CA CYS A 256 -6.59 10.76 27.66
C CYS A 256 -5.79 9.63 28.30
N PRO A 257 -6.22 8.36 28.17
CA PRO A 257 -5.65 7.23 28.91
C PRO A 257 -4.18 6.95 28.57
N ALA A 258 -3.74 7.22 27.34
CA ALA A 258 -2.32 7.14 26.96
C ALA A 258 -1.46 8.29 27.52
N GLY A 259 -2.06 9.30 28.16
CA GLY A 259 -1.40 10.47 28.74
C GLY A 259 -1.73 11.78 28.02
N GLN A 260 -1.61 12.90 28.75
CA GLN A 260 -1.92 14.25 28.26
C GLN A 260 -1.18 14.63 26.97
N SER A 261 0.06 14.15 26.82
CA SER A 261 0.94 14.49 25.70
C SER A 261 1.05 13.37 24.66
N ALA A 262 0.09 12.44 24.63
CA ALA A 262 0.20 11.23 23.79
C ALA A 262 -0.52 11.32 22.43
N TYR A 263 -1.30 12.37 22.17
CA TYR A 263 -2.18 12.47 21.00
C TYR A 263 -1.75 13.54 19.98
N TYR A 264 -0.45 13.84 19.95
CA TYR A 264 0.18 14.68 18.93
C TYR A 264 0.06 14.09 17.53
N GLY A 265 0.38 14.91 16.51
CA GLY A 265 0.26 14.51 15.12
C GLY A 265 1.14 13.33 14.74
N ARG A 266 0.55 12.28 14.14
CA ARG A 266 1.29 11.12 13.60
C ARG A 266 0.79 10.69 12.22
N GLY A 267 1.68 10.07 11.46
CA GLY A 267 1.36 9.39 10.22
C GLY A 267 1.00 10.35 9.07
N PRO A 268 0.43 9.83 7.98
CA PRO A 268 0.35 10.53 6.69
C PRO A 268 -0.58 11.75 6.70
N ILE A 269 -1.51 11.85 7.66
CA ILE A 269 -2.42 12.99 7.82
C ILE A 269 -2.18 13.76 9.12
N GLN A 270 -1.07 13.46 9.82
CA GLN A 270 -0.76 14.04 11.13
C GLN A 270 -1.95 13.91 12.11
N LEU A 271 -2.51 12.70 12.23
CA LEU A 271 -3.64 12.40 13.11
C LEU A 271 -3.36 12.94 14.52
N SER A 272 -4.21 13.86 14.98
CA SER A 272 -4.04 14.60 16.23
C SER A 272 -5.35 14.60 17.01
N TRP A 273 -5.29 14.79 18.33
CA TRP A 273 -6.41 14.80 19.28
C TRP A 273 -6.93 13.43 19.71
N ASN A 274 -7.08 13.23 21.03
CA ASN A 274 -7.62 12.00 21.63
C ASN A 274 -8.95 11.53 21.01
N PHE A 275 -9.87 12.45 20.69
CA PHE A 275 -11.13 12.08 20.05
C PHE A 275 -10.98 11.54 18.63
N ASN A 276 -10.01 12.03 17.86
CA ASN A 276 -9.73 11.50 16.52
C ASN A 276 -9.04 10.14 16.61
N TYR A 277 -8.10 9.94 17.54
CA TYR A 277 -7.52 8.63 17.81
C TYR A 277 -8.59 7.61 18.22
N LYS A 278 -9.54 8.00 19.07
CA LYS A 278 -10.69 7.16 19.43
C LYS A 278 -11.54 6.80 18.21
N ALA A 279 -11.97 7.80 17.44
CA ALA A 279 -12.85 7.60 16.28
C ALA A 279 -12.18 6.77 15.17
N ALA A 280 -10.91 7.02 14.88
CA ALA A 280 -10.13 6.23 13.93
C ALA A 280 -9.96 4.79 14.43
N GLY A 281 -9.63 4.63 15.72
CA GLY A 281 -9.47 3.32 16.33
C GLY A 281 -10.73 2.47 16.26
N ASP A 282 -11.89 3.04 16.62
CA ASP A 282 -13.19 2.38 16.54
C ASP A 282 -13.51 1.93 15.10
N ALA A 283 -13.29 2.81 14.11
CA ALA A 283 -13.59 2.51 12.71
C ALA A 283 -12.66 1.43 12.13
N LEU A 284 -11.41 1.36 12.59
CA LEU A 284 -10.40 0.44 12.08
C LEU A 284 -10.31 -0.87 12.88
N GLY A 285 -11.00 -0.97 14.02
CA GLY A 285 -10.88 -2.08 14.95
C GLY A 285 -9.50 -2.16 15.62
N ILE A 286 -8.88 -1.00 15.89
CA ILE A 286 -7.55 -0.88 16.51
C ILE A 286 -7.68 0.03 17.74
N ASP A 287 -7.18 -0.37 18.90
CA ASP A 287 -7.20 0.50 20.08
C ASP A 287 -6.12 1.60 20.00
N LEU A 288 -6.44 2.66 19.26
CA LEU A 288 -5.58 3.82 19.08
C LEU A 288 -5.72 4.85 20.22
N LEU A 289 -6.78 4.78 21.02
CA LEU A 289 -6.92 5.67 22.18
C LEU A 289 -5.94 5.24 23.29
N ASN A 290 -5.86 3.96 23.63
CA ASN A 290 -4.93 3.49 24.65
C ASN A 290 -3.52 3.24 24.12
N ASN A 291 -3.36 3.05 22.80
CA ASN A 291 -2.06 2.83 22.17
C ASN A 291 -1.89 3.69 20.90
N PRO A 292 -1.81 5.03 21.04
CA PRO A 292 -1.69 5.96 19.91
C PRO A 292 -0.36 5.83 19.16
N TRP A 293 0.68 5.30 19.80
CA TRP A 293 1.99 5.08 19.19
C TRP A 293 1.97 4.03 18.06
N GLN A 294 0.90 3.25 17.88
CA GLN A 294 0.76 2.39 16.70
C GLN A 294 0.82 3.18 15.39
N VAL A 295 0.38 4.44 15.39
CA VAL A 295 0.37 5.30 14.18
C VAL A 295 1.78 5.75 13.78
N GLU A 296 2.76 5.74 14.70
CA GLU A 296 4.17 6.02 14.38
C GLU A 296 5.05 4.76 14.31
N ASN A 297 4.57 3.62 14.81
CA ASN A 297 5.33 2.36 14.84
C ASN A 297 4.88 1.34 13.79
N ASN A 298 3.68 1.48 13.21
CA ASN A 298 3.17 0.58 12.20
C ASN A 298 2.70 1.36 10.95
N ALA A 299 3.46 1.20 9.86
CA ALA A 299 3.21 1.89 8.60
C ALA A 299 1.81 1.62 8.02
N SER A 300 1.31 0.38 8.12
CA SER A 300 -0.04 0.04 7.65
C SER A 300 -1.09 0.74 8.50
N VAL A 301 -0.94 0.75 9.83
CA VAL A 301 -1.85 1.49 10.73
C VAL A 301 -1.84 2.98 10.41
N ALA A 302 -0.68 3.57 10.17
CA ALA A 302 -0.55 4.96 9.76
C ALA A 302 -1.30 5.25 8.45
N TRP A 303 -1.14 4.41 7.43
CA TRP A 303 -1.88 4.57 6.17
C TRP A 303 -3.39 4.37 6.36
N ARG A 304 -3.81 3.43 7.21
CA ARG A 304 -5.23 3.21 7.53
C ARG A 304 -5.85 4.43 8.22
N THR A 305 -5.13 5.15 9.09
CA THR A 305 -5.64 6.38 9.70
C THR A 305 -5.76 7.52 8.68
N GLY A 306 -4.79 7.65 7.75
CA GLY A 306 -4.89 8.59 6.65
C GLY A 306 -6.10 8.33 5.74
N LEU A 307 -6.31 7.07 5.36
CA LEU A 307 -7.47 6.67 4.56
C LEU A 307 -8.78 6.82 5.34
N TRP A 308 -8.79 6.54 6.64
CA TRP A 308 -9.95 6.79 7.51
C TRP A 308 -10.37 8.26 7.44
N TYR A 309 -9.42 9.18 7.62
CA TYR A 309 -9.74 10.61 7.55
C TYR A 309 -10.30 10.99 6.18
N TRP A 310 -9.60 10.59 5.11
CA TRP A 310 -9.97 10.91 3.73
C TRP A 310 -11.38 10.44 3.33
N ASN A 311 -11.76 9.25 3.78
CA ASN A 311 -13.00 8.61 3.35
C ASN A 311 -14.19 8.90 4.28
N THR A 312 -13.95 9.33 5.53
CA THR A 312 -15.01 9.41 6.55
C THR A 312 -15.16 10.77 7.21
N GLN A 313 -14.15 11.64 7.17
CA GLN A 313 -14.14 12.89 7.92
C GLN A 313 -14.34 14.09 6.99
N SER A 314 -15.20 15.03 7.39
CA SER A 314 -15.35 16.33 6.72
C SER A 314 -14.50 17.43 7.34
N GLY A 315 -13.92 17.20 8.53
CA GLY A 315 -13.16 18.21 9.27
C GLY A 315 -13.92 19.54 9.35
N PRO A 316 -13.26 20.68 9.08
CA PRO A 316 -13.92 21.99 9.02
C PRO A 316 -14.67 22.27 7.71
N GLY A 317 -14.66 21.32 6.75
CA GLY A 317 -15.43 21.38 5.52
C GLY A 317 -16.85 20.81 5.65
N THR A 318 -17.50 20.62 4.51
CA THR A 318 -18.90 20.14 4.42
C THR A 318 -19.04 18.76 3.80
N MET A 319 -17.94 18.16 3.36
CA MET A 319 -17.90 16.84 2.72
C MET A 319 -16.57 16.14 2.98
N THR A 320 -16.53 14.82 2.78
CA THR A 320 -15.28 14.08 2.84
C THR A 320 -14.40 14.40 1.63
N PRO A 321 -13.06 14.38 1.78
CA PRO A 321 -12.17 14.49 0.64
C PRO A 321 -12.45 13.46 -0.48
N HIS A 322 -12.82 12.23 -0.12
CA HIS A 322 -13.28 11.21 -1.07
C HIS A 322 -14.45 11.73 -1.93
N ASN A 323 -15.53 12.21 -1.30
CA ASN A 323 -16.69 12.72 -2.01
C ASN A 323 -16.39 14.00 -2.80
N ALA A 324 -15.47 14.84 -2.33
CA ALA A 324 -15.03 16.02 -3.05
C ALA A 324 -14.40 15.68 -4.41
N MET A 325 -13.57 14.63 -4.44
CA MET A 325 -12.89 14.19 -5.66
C MET A 325 -13.83 13.37 -6.55
N VAL A 326 -14.54 12.38 -6.00
CA VAL A 326 -15.45 11.51 -6.76
C VAL A 326 -16.65 12.28 -7.30
N GLY A 327 -17.19 13.21 -6.52
CA GLY A 327 -18.34 14.04 -6.90
C GLY A 327 -17.99 15.25 -7.76
N GLY A 328 -16.70 15.50 -8.04
CA GLY A 328 -16.26 16.63 -8.87
C GLY A 328 -16.38 18.01 -8.20
N ALA A 329 -16.49 18.08 -6.87
CA ALA A 329 -16.51 19.34 -6.14
C ALA A 329 -15.14 20.07 -6.21
N GLY A 330 -14.06 19.29 -6.32
CA GLY A 330 -12.71 19.77 -6.62
C GLY A 330 -11.74 19.72 -5.45
N PHE A 331 -10.44 19.84 -5.77
CA PHE A 331 -9.34 19.67 -4.81
C PHE A 331 -9.40 20.66 -3.64
N GLY A 332 -9.90 21.88 -3.86
CA GLY A 332 -10.05 22.89 -2.81
C GLY A 332 -10.95 22.45 -1.65
N GLN A 333 -11.95 21.59 -1.90
CA GLN A 333 -12.77 21.02 -0.82
C GLN A 333 -11.99 20.01 0.02
N THR A 334 -11.00 19.32 -0.54
CA THR A 334 -10.12 18.44 0.23
C THR A 334 -9.24 19.24 1.19
N ILE A 335 -8.70 20.38 0.74
CA ILE A 335 -7.95 21.32 1.59
C ILE A 335 -8.86 21.84 2.70
N ARG A 336 -10.08 22.24 2.35
CA ARG A 336 -11.07 22.72 3.32
C ARG A 336 -11.38 21.68 4.39
N SER A 337 -11.52 20.42 4.02
CA SER A 337 -11.81 19.35 4.97
C SER A 337 -10.62 18.92 5.81
N ILE A 338 -9.38 19.21 5.42
CA ILE A 338 -8.18 18.82 6.18
C ILE A 338 -7.72 19.95 7.11
N ASN A 339 -7.62 21.18 6.61
CA ASN A 339 -7.14 22.31 7.40
C ASN A 339 -7.80 23.65 7.02
N GLY A 340 -9.05 23.61 6.55
CA GLY A 340 -9.73 24.80 6.03
C GLY A 340 -9.99 25.90 7.04
N SER A 341 -10.03 25.58 8.34
CA SER A 341 -10.15 26.59 9.40
C SER A 341 -8.92 27.50 9.47
N LEU A 342 -7.74 27.02 9.07
CA LEU A 342 -6.48 27.77 9.14
C LEU A 342 -6.00 28.27 7.76
N GLU A 343 -6.39 27.62 6.67
CA GLU A 343 -5.82 27.89 5.35
C GLU A 343 -6.76 28.60 4.37
N CYS A 344 -8.00 28.14 4.28
CA CYS A 344 -8.96 28.63 3.27
C CYS A 344 -9.47 30.05 3.58
N ASP A 345 -10.23 30.60 2.64
CA ASP A 345 -10.90 31.90 2.72
C ASP A 345 -9.89 33.06 2.93
N GLY A 346 -8.72 32.91 2.31
CA GLY A 346 -7.64 33.90 2.33
C GLY A 346 -6.78 33.90 3.60
N ARG A 347 -6.99 32.96 4.54
CA ARG A 347 -6.24 32.90 5.81
C ARG A 347 -4.77 32.52 5.63
N ASN A 348 -4.48 31.56 4.75
CA ASN A 348 -3.11 31.20 4.41
C ASN A 348 -2.94 30.81 2.93
N PRO A 349 -2.95 31.79 2.01
CA PRO A 349 -2.85 31.54 0.57
C PRO A 349 -1.58 30.76 0.17
N ALA A 350 -0.48 30.95 0.92
CA ALA A 350 0.78 30.27 0.64
C ALA A 350 0.70 28.75 0.90
N GLN A 351 0.03 28.32 1.97
CA GLN A 351 -0.15 26.89 2.25
C GLN A 351 -1.13 26.24 1.28
N VAL A 352 -2.22 26.94 0.93
CA VAL A 352 -3.14 26.48 -0.12
C VAL A 352 -2.39 26.29 -1.45
N GLN A 353 -1.56 27.27 -1.84
CA GLN A 353 -0.73 27.16 -3.04
C GLN A 353 0.21 25.96 -2.98
N SER A 354 0.89 25.74 -1.85
CA SER A 354 1.78 24.58 -1.65
C SER A 354 1.07 23.24 -1.88
N ARG A 355 -0.16 23.09 -1.36
CA ARG A 355 -0.99 21.88 -1.61
C ARG A 355 -1.36 21.73 -3.07
N VAL A 356 -1.78 22.83 -3.72
CA VAL A 356 -2.17 22.83 -5.14
C VAL A 356 -0.97 22.46 -6.02
N ASP A 357 0.21 23.01 -5.74
CA ASP A 357 1.44 22.70 -6.48
C ASP A 357 1.80 21.21 -6.37
N ALA A 358 1.66 20.61 -5.17
CA ALA A 358 1.85 19.18 -4.98
C ALA A 358 0.84 18.35 -5.76
N TYR A 359 -0.45 18.74 -5.72
CA TYR A 359 -1.50 18.03 -6.44
C TYR A 359 -1.31 18.07 -7.95
N GLN A 360 -0.97 19.22 -8.51
CA GLN A 360 -0.71 19.36 -9.94
C GLN A 360 0.46 18.48 -10.38
N ARG A 361 1.56 18.45 -9.60
CA ARG A 361 2.72 17.59 -9.85
C ARG A 361 2.33 16.11 -9.82
N PHE A 362 1.54 15.69 -8.83
CA PHE A 362 1.16 14.30 -8.67
C PHE A 362 0.15 13.85 -9.73
N ALA A 363 -0.81 14.71 -10.09
CA ALA A 363 -1.70 14.48 -11.23
C ALA A 363 -0.91 14.30 -12.54
N GLN A 364 0.14 15.12 -12.75
CA GLN A 364 1.04 14.98 -13.90
C GLN A 364 1.79 13.65 -13.90
N ILE A 365 2.33 13.20 -12.75
CA ILE A 365 2.99 11.89 -12.62
C ILE A 365 2.03 10.74 -12.97
N LEU A 366 0.74 10.90 -12.66
CA LEU A 366 -0.29 9.92 -12.97
C LEU A 366 -0.88 10.07 -14.39
N GLY A 367 -0.46 11.07 -15.15
CA GLY A 367 -0.90 11.28 -16.53
C GLY A 367 -2.32 11.83 -16.66
N VAL A 368 -2.81 12.59 -15.67
CA VAL A 368 -4.17 13.18 -15.68
C VAL A 368 -4.15 14.69 -15.43
N ALA A 369 -5.16 15.38 -15.95
CA ALA A 369 -5.39 16.79 -15.63
C ALA A 369 -5.92 16.95 -14.19
N PRO A 370 -5.60 18.04 -13.48
CA PRO A 370 -6.00 18.23 -12.08
C PRO A 370 -7.50 18.53 -11.88
N GLY A 371 -8.25 18.84 -12.95
CA GLY A 371 -9.66 19.22 -12.85
C GLY A 371 -9.85 20.68 -12.42
N ALA A 372 -11.07 21.02 -11.99
CA ALA A 372 -11.48 22.37 -11.61
C ALA A 372 -11.49 22.58 -10.08
N ASN A 373 -11.73 23.82 -9.65
CA ASN A 373 -11.91 24.21 -8.23
C ASN A 373 -10.76 23.76 -7.33
N LEU A 374 -9.53 24.11 -7.71
CA LEU A 374 -8.32 23.67 -7.01
C LEU A 374 -8.08 24.38 -5.67
N TYR A 375 -8.65 25.57 -5.50
CA TYR A 375 -8.40 26.44 -4.37
C TYR A 375 -9.60 26.50 -3.41
N CYS A 376 -9.29 26.89 -2.18
CA CYS A 376 -10.18 27.40 -1.18
C CYS A 376 -9.49 28.64 -0.57
#